data_AF-E5Y697-F1
#
_entry.id   AF-E5Y697-F1
#
_cell.length_a   1.000
_cell.length_b   1.000
_cell.length_c   1.000
_cell.angle_alpha   90.00
_cell.angle_beta   90.00
_cell.angle_gamma   90.00
#
_symmetry.space_group_name_H-M   'P 1'
#
loop_
_entity.id
_entity.type
_entity.pdbx_description
1 polymer ?
#
loop_
_entity_poly.entity_id
_entity_poly.type
_entity_poly.pdbx_seq_one_letter_code
_entity_poly.pdbx_strand_id
1 'polypeptide(L)'
;MITPFSGWLSDRLGLWSRRTRAWLGVPCFLILAAVFAAGFYYQIAACCAIGMFLFIIPVTGVHIATQELVPTRYKATAYGTYVTLLQGLGFFGPMLAGALSDAFGLQLALVYMQLVFVIGGLIMLVAGFTYVKDYNRARAMEA
;
A
#
# COMPACT_ATOMS: atom_id res chain seq x y z
N MET A 1 -17.10 4.98 -4.51
CA MET A 1 -17.48 3.80 -5.31
C MET A 1 -16.30 2.91 -5.76
N ILE A 2 -15.03 3.30 -5.57
CA ILE A 2 -13.87 2.47 -6.01
C ILE A 2 -13.41 1.49 -4.91
N THR A 3 -13.53 1.87 -3.63
CA THR A 3 -13.21 1.02 -2.47
C THR A 3 -14.03 -0.28 -2.33
N PRO A 4 -15.32 -0.36 -2.74
CA PRO A 4 -16.04 -1.64 -2.78
C PRO A 4 -15.51 -2.57 -3.88
N PHE A 5 -15.05 -2.01 -5.01
CA PHE A 5 -14.48 -2.78 -6.12
C PHE A 5 -13.13 -3.40 -5.74
N SER A 6 -12.25 -2.64 -5.08
CA SER A 6 -10.98 -3.19 -4.58
C SER A 6 -11.19 -4.24 -3.48
N GLY A 7 -12.23 -4.09 -2.65
CA GLY A 7 -12.66 -5.13 -1.71
C GLY A 7 -13.08 -6.42 -2.42
N TRP A 8 -14.01 -6.32 -3.37
CA TRP A 8 -14.47 -7.47 -4.18
C TRP A 8 -13.31 -8.17 -4.91
N LEU A 9 -12.38 -7.41 -5.50
CA LEU A 9 -11.23 -7.96 -6.20
C LEU A 9 -10.28 -8.68 -5.22
N SER A 10 -10.01 -8.08 -4.06
CA SER A 10 -9.17 -8.66 -3.02
C SER A 10 -9.78 -9.93 -2.41
N ASP A 11 -11.11 -9.98 -2.28
CA ASP A 11 -11.83 -11.17 -1.82
C ASP A 11 -11.77 -12.29 -2.84
N ARG A 12 -12.02 -11.99 -4.12
CA ARG A 12 -11.96 -12.99 -5.19
C ARG A 12 -10.56 -13.56 -5.39
N LEU A 13 -9.52 -12.74 -5.23
CA LEU A 13 -8.12 -13.18 -5.30
C LEU A 13 -7.64 -13.88 -4.02
N GLY A 14 -8.22 -13.52 -2.86
CA GLY A 14 -8.01 -14.20 -1.58
C GLY A 14 -8.56 -15.63 -1.55
N LEU A 15 -9.57 -15.94 -2.36
CA LEU A 15 -10.07 -17.30 -2.56
C LEU A 15 -9.07 -18.20 -3.29
N TRP A 16 -8.19 -17.63 -4.13
CA TRP A 16 -7.25 -18.41 -4.95
C TRP A 16 -5.95 -18.71 -4.21
N SER A 17 -5.41 -17.72 -3.49
CA SER A 17 -4.33 -17.93 -2.53
C SER A 17 -4.26 -16.74 -1.57
N ARG A 18 -4.13 -17.03 -0.27
CA ARG A 18 -4.07 -15.98 0.76
C ARG A 18 -2.79 -15.14 0.66
N ARG A 19 -1.74 -15.67 0.03
CA ARG A 19 -0.51 -14.92 -0.30
C ARG A 19 -0.75 -13.82 -1.32
N THR A 20 -1.74 -14.01 -2.20
CA THR A 20 -2.05 -13.08 -3.29
C THR A 20 -2.43 -11.70 -2.76
N ARG A 21 -2.97 -11.59 -1.54
CA ARG A 21 -3.32 -10.30 -0.94
C ARG A 21 -2.09 -9.44 -0.60
N ALA A 22 -1.00 -10.05 -0.15
CA ALA A 22 0.28 -9.37 0.08
C ALA A 22 1.11 -9.25 -1.21
N TRP A 23 1.05 -10.25 -2.09
CA TRP A 23 1.81 -10.25 -3.34
C TRP A 23 1.24 -9.30 -4.40
N LEU A 24 -0.07 -9.03 -4.40
CA LEU A 24 -0.70 -8.14 -5.37
C LEU A 24 -0.31 -6.67 -5.18
N GLY A 25 0.06 -6.28 -3.95
CA GLY A 25 0.57 -4.93 -3.70
C GLY A 25 1.89 -4.63 -4.38
N VAL A 26 2.75 -5.63 -4.58
CA VAL A 26 4.08 -5.44 -5.19
C VAL A 26 3.99 -4.96 -6.65
N PRO A 27 3.35 -5.68 -7.59
CA PRO A 27 3.21 -5.19 -8.96
C PRO A 27 2.37 -3.92 -9.03
N CYS A 28 1.34 -3.77 -8.19
CA CYS A 28 0.53 -2.54 -8.17
C CYS A 28 1.36 -1.32 -7.76
N PHE A 29 2.18 -1.40 -6.71
CA PHE A 29 3.01 -0.29 -6.25
C PHE A 29 4.14 0.05 -7.22
N LEU A 30 4.75 -0.95 -7.87
CA LEU A 30 5.79 -0.71 -8.87
C LEU A 30 5.23 -0.08 -10.16
N ILE A 31 4.10 -0.59 -10.67
CA ILE A 31 3.44 -0.03 -11.86
C ILE A 31 2.94 1.38 -11.54
N LEU A 32 2.35 1.58 -10.36
CA LEU A 32 1.92 2.88 -9.87
C LEU A 32 3.06 3.90 -9.87
N ALA A 33 4.21 3.53 -9.30
CA ALA A 33 5.37 4.42 -9.22
C ALA A 33 5.82 4.88 -10.62
N ALA A 34 5.86 3.96 -11.59
CA ALA A 34 6.20 4.27 -12.97
C ALA A 34 5.15 5.17 -13.65
N VAL A 35 3.86 4.87 -13.46
CA VAL A 35 2.75 5.63 -14.06
C VAL A 35 2.67 7.04 -13.49
N PHE A 36 2.85 7.23 -12.18
CA PHE A 36 2.90 8.55 -11.58
C PHE A 36 4.16 9.32 -11.98
N ALA A 37 5.33 8.67 -12.02
CA ALA A 37 6.56 9.33 -12.45
C ALA A 37 6.43 9.85 -13.89
N ALA A 38 5.89 9.03 -14.80
CA ALA A 38 5.58 9.45 -16.16
C ALA A 38 4.51 10.54 -16.20
N GLY A 39 3.45 10.42 -15.38
CA GLY A 39 2.37 11.41 -15.31
C GLY A 39 2.85 12.80 -14.88
N PHE A 40 3.71 12.88 -13.86
CA PHE A 40 4.28 14.14 -13.38
C PHE A 40 5.35 14.69 -14.33
N TYR A 41 6.16 13.82 -14.93
CA TYR A 41 7.19 14.23 -15.89
C TYR A 41 6.59 14.77 -17.20
N TYR A 42 5.62 14.07 -17.79
CA TYR A 42 4.96 14.48 -19.03
C TYR A 42 3.72 15.36 -18.83
N GLN A 43 3.37 15.69 -17.58
CA GLN A 43 2.19 16.51 -17.21
C GLN A 43 0.87 15.94 -17.75
N ILE A 44 0.74 14.61 -17.82
CA ILE A 44 -0.44 13.93 -18.35
C ILE A 44 -1.41 13.63 -17.20
N ALA A 45 -2.47 14.42 -17.09
CA ALA A 45 -3.50 14.26 -16.05
C ALA A 45 -4.15 12.86 -16.04
N ALA A 46 -4.30 12.23 -17.21
CA ALA A 46 -4.83 10.87 -17.32
C ALA A 46 -3.94 9.83 -16.62
N CYS A 47 -2.62 9.96 -16.69
CA CYS A 47 -1.69 9.08 -15.99
C CYS A 47 -1.85 9.22 -14.46
N CYS A 48 -2.04 10.44 -13.96
CA CYS A 48 -2.30 10.67 -12.54
C CYS A 48 -3.63 10.03 -12.07
N ALA A 49 -4.68 10.10 -12.89
CA ALA A 49 -5.96 9.45 -12.59
C ALA A 49 -5.84 7.91 -12.57
N ILE A 50 -5.11 7.33 -13.53
CA ILE A 50 -4.82 5.88 -13.57
C ILE A 50 -3.99 5.46 -12.35
N GLY A 51 -2.99 6.25 -11.98
CA GLY A 51 -2.21 6.02 -10.76
C GLY A 51 -3.09 5.97 -9.52
N MET A 52 -3.96 6.96 -9.34
CA MET A 52 -4.88 6.99 -8.19
C MET A 52 -5.79 5.75 -8.14
N PHE A 53 -6.25 5.27 -9.29
CA PHE A 53 -7.04 4.03 -9.37
C PHE A 53 -6.23 2.80 -8.96
N LEU A 54 -4.99 2.66 -9.46
CA LEU A 54 -4.09 1.56 -9.13
C LEU A 54 -3.70 1.54 -7.65
N PHE A 55 -3.60 2.70 -7.00
CA PHE A 55 -3.31 2.80 -5.57
C PHE A 55 -4.42 2.21 -4.68
N ILE A 56 -5.70 2.36 -5.07
CA ILE A 56 -6.82 1.91 -4.25
C ILE A 56 -6.92 0.37 -4.19
N ILE A 57 -6.44 -0.31 -5.23
CA ILE A 57 -6.51 -1.78 -5.35
C ILE A 57 -5.79 -2.49 -4.17
N PRO A 58 -4.50 -2.24 -3.89
CA PRO A 58 -3.79 -2.92 -2.81
C PRO A 58 -4.17 -2.41 -1.41
N VAL A 59 -4.67 -1.17 -1.29
CA VAL A 59 -4.99 -0.55 0.00
C VAL A 59 -5.97 -1.40 0.80
N THR A 60 -7.06 -1.90 0.18
CA THR A 60 -8.02 -2.76 0.87
C THR A 60 -7.41 -4.10 1.28
N GLY A 61 -6.54 -4.68 0.45
CA GLY A 61 -5.82 -5.91 0.78
C GLY A 61 -4.94 -5.78 2.02
N VAL A 62 -4.26 -4.64 2.18
CA VAL A 62 -3.42 -4.36 3.37
C VAL A 62 -4.28 -4.24 4.63
N HIS A 63 -5.43 -3.56 4.56
CA HIS A 63 -6.33 -3.44 5.72
C HIS A 63 -6.87 -4.82 6.14
N ILE A 64 -7.26 -5.67 5.19
CA ILE A 64 -7.71 -7.04 5.48
C ILE A 64 -6.57 -7.86 6.10
N ALA A 65 -5.36 -7.77 5.55
CA ALA A 65 -4.18 -8.46 6.07
C ALA A 65 -3.90 -8.13 7.54
N THR A 66 -3.98 -6.86 7.94
CA THR A 66 -3.77 -6.47 9.35
C THR A 66 -4.77 -7.12 10.30
N GLN A 67 -6.00 -7.39 9.82
CA GLN A 67 -7.04 -8.05 10.61
C GLN A 67 -6.91 -9.57 10.64
N GLU A 68 -6.36 -10.17 9.59
CA GLU A 68 -6.20 -11.63 9.48
C GLU A 68 -4.95 -12.15 10.20
N LEU A 69 -3.90 -11.34 10.26
CA LEU A 69 -2.62 -11.70 10.87
C LEU A 69 -2.59 -11.57 12.40
N VAL A 70 -3.73 -11.24 13.02
CA VAL A 70 -3.83 -10.96 14.46
C VAL A 70 -4.99 -11.77 15.07
N PRO A 71 -4.84 -12.30 16.30
CA PRO A 71 -5.95 -12.93 17.02
C PRO A 71 -7.13 -11.98 17.23
N THR A 72 -8.35 -12.51 17.25
CA THR A 72 -9.61 -11.74 17.44
C THR A 72 -9.55 -10.75 18.61
N ARG A 73 -8.99 -11.15 19.75
CA ARG A 73 -8.84 -10.29 20.94
C ARG A 73 -7.94 -9.05 20.75
N TYR A 74 -7.04 -9.06 19.77
CA TYR A 74 -6.08 -7.97 19.54
C TYR A 74 -6.35 -7.16 18.27
N LYS A 75 -7.40 -7.50 17.50
CA LYS A 75 -7.73 -6.83 16.22
C LYS A 75 -7.91 -5.31 16.35
N ALA A 76 -8.61 -4.87 17.40
CA ALA A 76 -8.86 -3.46 17.66
C ALA A 76 -7.54 -2.70 17.94
N THR A 77 -6.70 -3.24 18.81
CA THR A 77 -5.40 -2.63 19.14
C THR A 77 -4.45 -2.62 17.95
N ALA A 78 -4.38 -3.72 17.19
CA ALA A 78 -3.56 -3.80 15.98
C ALA A 78 -4.00 -2.79 14.91
N TYR A 79 -5.31 -2.60 14.74
CA TYR A 79 -5.83 -1.59 13.83
C TYR A 79 -5.49 -0.17 14.29
N GLY A 80 -5.65 0.10 15.59
CA GLY A 80 -5.26 1.38 16.19
C GLY A 80 -3.79 1.71 15.91
N THR A 81 -2.89 0.77 16.21
CA THR A 81 -1.45 0.92 15.94
C THR A 81 -1.18 1.16 14.46
N TYR A 82 -1.82 0.41 13.56
CA TYR A 82 -1.68 0.58 12.11
C TYR A 82 -2.07 2.01 11.67
N VAL A 83 -3.22 2.52 12.11
CA VAL A 83 -3.69 3.87 11.75
C VAL A 83 -2.77 4.95 12.33
N THR A 84 -2.32 4.81 13.57
CA THR A 84 -1.38 5.74 14.20
C THR A 84 -0.06 5.80 13.44
N LEU A 85 0.50 4.65 13.05
CA LEU A 85 1.73 4.61 12.25
C LEU A 85 1.52 5.21 10.86
N LEU A 86 0.37 4.97 10.23
CA LEU A 86 0.05 5.51 8.92
C LEU A 86 -0.04 7.05 8.96
N GLN A 87 -0.68 7.62 9.98
CA GLN A 87 -0.77 9.07 10.15
C GLN A 87 0.57 9.68 10.55
N GLY A 88 1.30 9.02 11.46
CA GLY A 88 2.62 9.46 11.92
C GLY A 88 3.65 9.49 10.79
N LEU A 89 3.70 8.44 9.96
CA LEU A 89 4.56 8.43 8.77
C LEU A 89 4.03 9.36 7.68
N GLY A 90 2.71 9.42 7.50
CA GLY A 90 2.06 10.30 6.52
C GLY A 90 2.31 11.80 6.77
N PHE A 91 2.50 12.20 8.03
CA PHE A 91 2.87 13.56 8.41
C PHE A 91 4.18 14.03 7.74
N PHE A 92 5.14 13.13 7.54
CA PHE A 92 6.41 13.46 6.88
C PHE A 92 6.29 13.61 5.37
N GLY A 93 5.17 13.18 4.75
CA GLY A 93 4.96 13.24 3.31
C GLY A 93 5.02 14.68 2.75
N PRO A 94 4.20 15.62 3.25
CA PRO A 94 4.25 17.03 2.83
C PRO A 94 5.60 17.70 3.11
N MET A 95 6.25 17.36 4.23
CA MET A 95 7.56 17.91 4.58
C MET A 95 8.63 17.49 3.57
N LEU A 96 8.67 16.20 3.21
CA LEU A 96 9.58 15.68 2.20
C LEU A 96 9.30 16.29 0.81
N ALA A 97 8.03 16.40 0.43
CA ALA A 97 7.63 17.02 -0.84
C ALA A 97 8.04 18.50 -0.91
N GLY A 98 7.88 19.25 0.18
CA GLY A 98 8.31 20.65 0.29
C GLY A 98 9.83 20.79 0.16
N ALA A 99 10.59 20.02 0.94
CA ALA A 99 12.05 20.06 0.89
C ALA A 99 12.62 19.70 -0.50
N LEU A 100 12.02 18.71 -1.17
CA LEU A 100 12.40 18.35 -2.55
C LEU A 100 12.00 19.43 -3.56
N SER A 101 10.85 20.08 -3.35
CA SER A 101 10.36 21.16 -4.21
C SER A 101 11.27 22.39 -4.14
N ASP A 102 11.74 22.75 -2.96
CA ASP A 102 12.65 23.88 -2.75
C ASP A 102 14.03 23.63 -3.41
N ALA A 103 14.48 22.37 -3.45
CA ALA A 103 15.79 22.00 -3.99
C ALA A 103 15.80 21.76 -5.51
N PHE A 104 14.77 21.12 -6.06
CA PHE A 104 14.76 20.62 -7.45
C PHE A 104 13.59 21.16 -8.29
N GLY A 105 12.72 21.97 -7.70
CA GLY A 105 11.46 22.40 -8.31
C GLY A 105 10.34 21.37 -8.17
N LEU A 106 9.11 21.85 -8.24
CA LEU A 106 7.90 21.07 -7.95
C LEU A 106 7.76 19.82 -8.83
N GLN A 107 8.07 19.93 -10.13
CA GLN A 107 7.89 18.82 -11.07
C GLN A 107 8.82 17.64 -10.74
N LEU A 108 10.12 17.89 -10.56
CA LEU A 108 11.08 16.85 -10.20
C LEU A 108 10.84 16.31 -8.79
N ALA A 109 10.42 17.16 -7.86
CA ALA A 109 10.03 16.73 -6.52
C ALA A 109 8.90 15.68 -6.56
N LEU A 110 7.84 15.92 -7.33
CA LEU A 110 6.73 14.97 -7.49
C LEU A 110 7.16 13.66 -8.16
N VAL A 111 8.13 13.69 -9.06
CA VAL A 111 8.72 12.48 -9.66
C VAL A 111 9.53 11.70 -8.62
N TYR A 112 10.39 12.37 -7.84
CA TYR A 112 11.19 11.71 -6.81
C TYR A 112 10.37 11.14 -5.65
N MET A 113 9.23 11.77 -5.33
CA MET A 113 8.28 11.23 -4.33
C MET A 113 7.76 9.83 -4.69
N GLN A 114 7.80 9.42 -5.97
CA GLN A 114 7.36 8.08 -6.38
C GLN A 114 8.28 6.95 -5.88
N LEU A 115 9.51 7.27 -5.46
CA LEU A 115 10.41 6.30 -4.81
C LEU A 115 9.81 5.71 -3.53
N VAL A 116 8.95 6.46 -2.83
CA VAL A 116 8.25 5.96 -1.64
C VAL A 116 7.36 4.76 -1.97
N PHE A 117 6.72 4.74 -3.15
CA PHE A 117 5.94 3.59 -3.60
C PHE A 117 6.81 2.39 -3.96
N VAL A 118 8.02 2.61 -4.50
CA VAL A 118 8.99 1.53 -4.73
C VAL A 118 9.40 0.89 -3.41
N ILE A 119 9.71 1.70 -2.40
CA ILE A 119 10.03 1.23 -1.05
C ILE A 119 8.83 0.47 -0.45
N GLY A 120 7.61 1.00 -0.59
CA GLY A 120 6.39 0.34 -0.15
C GLY A 120 6.19 -1.03 -0.81
N GLY A 121 6.45 -1.13 -2.11
CA GLY A 121 6.42 -2.39 -2.86
C GLY A 121 7.45 -3.41 -2.34
N LEU A 122 8.66 -2.99 -2.02
CA LEU A 122 9.69 -3.87 -1.43
C LEU A 122 9.29 -4.36 -0.03
N ILE A 123 8.73 -3.49 0.81
CA ILE A 123 8.23 -3.88 2.13
C ILE A 123 7.09 -4.91 2.00
N MET A 124 6.18 -4.71 1.05
CA MET A 124 5.11 -5.68 0.78
C MET A 124 5.65 -7.01 0.24
N LEU A 125 6.71 -7.00 -0.55
CA LEU A 125 7.38 -8.22 -1.00
C LEU A 125 7.89 -9.03 0.18
N VAL A 126 8.58 -8.37 1.12
CA VAL A 126 9.08 -9.01 2.36
C VAL A 126 7.93 -9.55 3.20
N ALA A 127 6.87 -8.77 3.40
CA ALA A 127 5.67 -9.20 4.13
C ALA A 127 4.98 -10.39 3.45
N GLY A 128 4.99 -10.45 2.12
CA GLY A 128 4.44 -11.55 1.34
C GLY A 128 5.14 -12.90 1.59
N PHE A 129 6.42 -12.89 1.97
CA PHE A 129 7.14 -14.11 2.33
C PHE A 129 6.80 -14.62 3.73
N THR A 130 6.56 -13.74 4.71
CA THR A 130 6.24 -14.14 6.09
C THR A 130 4.76 -14.37 6.33
N TYR A 131 3.89 -13.87 5.45
CA TYR A 131 2.42 -13.85 5.60
C TYR A 131 1.80 -15.17 6.09
N VAL A 132 2.15 -16.30 5.47
CA VAL A 132 1.54 -17.60 5.83
C VAL A 132 1.98 -18.09 7.20
N LYS A 133 3.24 -17.84 7.56
CA LYS A 133 3.78 -18.20 8.86
C LYS A 133 3.10 -17.40 9.97
N ASP A 134 2.96 -16.10 9.76
CA ASP A 134 2.33 -15.19 10.73
C ASP A 134 0.83 -15.48 10.86
N TYR A 135 0.15 -15.78 9.75
CA TYR A 135 -1.25 -16.21 9.75
C TYR A 135 -1.46 -17.48 10.59
N ASN A 136 -0.67 -18.53 10.34
CA ASN A 136 -0.80 -19.79 11.08
C ASN A 136 -0.51 -19.60 12.58
N ARG A 137 0.46 -18.76 12.92
CA ARG A 137 0.77 -18.40 14.31
C ARG A 137 -0.39 -17.66 14.98
N ALA A 138 -1.05 -16.75 14.26
CA ALA A 138 -2.22 -16.05 14.77
C ALA A 138 -3.39 -17.00 15.06
N ARG A 139 -3.62 -17.99 14.19
CA ARG A 139 -4.65 -19.03 14.40
C ARG A 139 -4.32 -19.97 15.56
N ALA A 140 -3.05 -20.35 15.72
CA ALA A 140 -2.61 -21.19 16.83
C ALA A 140 -2.79 -20.52 18.21
N MET A 141 -2.82 -19.18 18.27
CA MET A 141 -3.10 -18.43 19.51
C MET A 141 -4.61 -18.30 19.83
N GLU A 142 -5.47 -18.74 18.91
CA GLU A 142 -6.94 -18.78 19.09
C GLU A 142 -7.47 -20.18 19.42
N ALA A 143 -6.65 -21.23 19.22
CA ALA A 143 -6.94 -22.60 19.63
C ALA A 143 -6.52 -22.83 21.09
#